data_AF-A0A2U3GU51-F1
#
_entry.id   AF-A0A2U3GU51-F1
#
_cell.length_a   1.000
_cell.length_b   1.000
_cell.length_c   1.000
_cell.angle_alpha   90.00
_cell.angle_beta   90.00
_cell.angle_gamma   90.00
#
_symmetry.space_group_name_H-M   'P 1'
#
loop_
_entity.id
_entity.type
_entity.pdbx_description
1 polymer ?
#
loop_
_entity_poly.entity_id
_entity_poly.type
_entity_poly.pdbx_seq_one_letter_code
_entity_poly.pdbx_strand_id
1 'polypeptide(L)'
;MALRGRLAAARGAWLVFEDEAGFSMTPPHAKTWSPRGRTPVVRVRGRSRRRISIAALTCYKPGHRSMLIYRPRRDDGNRDGRKSFSWRDYRDLLTTAHQQLDGPIVLIWDNLNVHKAADLRKWVAARDWLTIYYLPPYAQCC
;
A
#
# COMPACT_ATOMS: atom_id res chain seq x y z
N MET A 1 -4.59 27.22 -15.65
CA MET A 1 -3.78 27.07 -14.42
C MET A 1 -4.73 26.69 -13.29
N ALA A 2 -4.88 25.38 -12.99
CA ALA A 2 -5.86 24.92 -12.01
C ALA A 2 -5.34 25.12 -10.58
N LEU A 3 -6.11 25.82 -9.73
CA LEU A 3 -5.83 26.03 -8.31
C LEU A 3 -5.48 24.69 -7.63
N ARG A 4 -4.36 24.69 -6.88
CA ARG A 4 -3.93 23.59 -6.01
C ARG A 4 -5.12 23.12 -5.16
N GLY A 5 -5.57 21.88 -5.37
CA GLY A 5 -6.65 21.24 -4.59
C GLY A 5 -7.78 20.61 -5.42
N ARG A 6 -7.96 20.96 -6.70
CA ARG A 6 -9.07 20.40 -7.53
C ARG A 6 -8.62 19.64 -8.77
N LEU A 7 -7.35 19.24 -8.86
CA LEU A 7 -6.77 18.66 -10.07
C LEU A 7 -7.41 17.31 -10.45
N ALA A 8 -7.74 16.48 -9.47
CA ALA A 8 -8.45 15.21 -9.70
C ALA A 8 -9.90 15.45 -10.14
N ALA A 9 -10.64 16.32 -9.43
CA ALA A 9 -12.02 16.66 -9.76
C ALA A 9 -12.15 17.35 -11.14
N ALA A 10 -11.23 18.27 -11.47
CA ALA A 10 -11.21 18.99 -12.73
C ALA A 10 -10.83 18.10 -13.93
N ARG A 11 -10.18 16.95 -13.70
CA ARG A 11 -9.83 15.97 -14.74
C ARG A 11 -10.77 14.76 -14.78
N GLY A 12 -11.80 14.71 -13.94
CA GLY A 12 -12.64 13.52 -13.77
C GLY A 12 -11.84 12.27 -13.34
N ALA A 13 -10.69 12.49 -12.71
CA ALA A 13 -9.71 11.46 -12.39
C ALA A 13 -9.97 10.84 -11.01
N TRP A 14 -9.56 9.59 -10.86
CA TRP A 14 -9.55 8.88 -9.59
C TRP A 14 -8.44 9.43 -8.70
N LEU A 15 -8.79 9.83 -7.48
CA LEU A 15 -7.82 10.12 -6.44
C LEU A 15 -7.47 8.81 -5.75
N VAL A 16 -6.21 8.40 -5.83
CA VAL A 16 -5.75 7.12 -5.31
C VAL A 16 -4.66 7.37 -4.28
N PHE A 17 -4.84 6.90 -3.05
CA PHE A 17 -3.77 6.88 -2.05
C PHE A 17 -3.19 5.48 -1.96
N GLU A 18 -1.88 5.39 -1.86
CA GLU A 18 -1.18 4.12 -1.69
C GLU A 18 -0.46 4.07 -0.35
N ASP A 19 -0.56 2.92 0.32
CA ASP A 19 0.15 2.64 1.57
C ASP A 19 0.50 1.14 1.68
N GLU A 20 1.60 0.85 2.38
CA GLU A 20 2.06 -0.51 2.67
C GLU A 20 1.89 -0.85 4.15
N ALA A 21 1.08 -1.89 4.43
CA ALA A 21 0.93 -2.46 5.76
C ALA A 21 1.68 -3.78 5.90
N GLY A 22 2.60 -3.87 6.87
CA GLY A 22 3.33 -5.10 7.19
C GLY A 22 2.81 -5.78 8.46
N PHE A 23 2.33 -7.03 8.33
CA PHE A 23 1.87 -7.86 9.43
C PHE A 23 2.89 -8.94 9.78
N SER A 24 3.44 -8.89 10.99
CA SER A 24 4.28 -9.97 11.52
C SER A 24 3.44 -11.22 11.77
N MET A 25 3.92 -12.39 11.33
CA MET A 25 3.34 -13.68 11.74
C MET A 25 3.91 -14.19 13.06
N THR A 26 4.67 -13.35 13.78
CA THR A 26 5.02 -13.65 15.17
C THR A 26 3.73 -13.61 15.99
N PRO A 27 3.41 -14.66 16.76
CA PRO A 27 2.21 -14.67 17.60
C PRO A 27 2.18 -13.43 18.49
N PRO A 28 1.10 -12.62 18.43
CA PRO A 28 1.01 -11.43 19.26
C PRO A 28 0.86 -11.81 20.73
N HIS A 29 1.44 -11.01 21.62
CA HIS A 29 1.08 -11.07 23.04
C HIS A 29 -0.36 -10.56 23.18
N ALA A 30 -1.27 -11.46 23.55
CA ALA A 30 -2.69 -11.15 23.72
C ALA A 30 -3.15 -11.45 25.15
N LYS A 31 -4.17 -10.72 25.61
CA LYS A 31 -4.88 -11.06 26.85
C LYS A 31 -5.80 -12.25 26.56
N THR A 32 -5.79 -13.24 27.44
CA THR A 32 -6.71 -14.39 27.38
C THR A 32 -7.39 -14.58 28.72
N TRP A 33 -8.55 -15.22 28.71
CA TRP A 33 -9.25 -15.62 29.91
C TRP A 33 -8.67 -16.90 30.48
N SER A 34 -8.66 -17.01 31.81
CA SER A 34 -8.35 -18.24 32.53
C SER A 34 -9.16 -18.33 33.80
N PRO A 35 -9.35 -19.55 34.36
CA PRO A 35 -9.92 -19.70 35.69
C PRO A 35 -9.14 -18.90 36.72
N ARG A 36 -9.87 -18.30 37.68
CA ARG A 36 -9.27 -17.51 38.77
C ARG A 36 -8.21 -18.33 39.50
N GLY A 37 -7.01 -17.76 39.65
CA GLY A 37 -5.86 -18.42 40.30
C GLY A 37 -5.03 -19.34 39.40
N ARG A 38 -5.37 -19.50 38.11
CA ARG A 38 -4.58 -20.27 37.15
C ARG A 38 -4.02 -19.37 36.06
N THR A 39 -2.70 -19.23 36.00
CA THR A 39 -2.02 -18.51 34.93
C THR A 39 -2.13 -19.31 33.62
N PRO A 40 -2.71 -18.74 32.55
CA PRO A 40 -2.78 -19.41 31.26
C PRO A 40 -1.39 -19.44 30.62
N VAL A 41 -0.91 -20.65 30.28
CA VAL A 41 0.35 -20.83 29.55
C VAL A 41 0.02 -21.28 28.13
N VAL A 42 0.19 -20.39 27.17
CA VAL A 42 0.02 -20.69 25.74
C VAL A 42 1.38 -20.90 25.12
N ARG A 43 1.67 -22.14 24.68
CA ARG A 43 2.90 -22.45 23.96
C ARG A 43 2.70 -22.19 22.48
N VAL A 44 3.47 -21.27 21.93
CA VAL A 44 3.50 -20.96 20.50
C VAL A 44 4.88 -21.24 19.93
N ARG A 45 4.98 -21.55 18.64
CA ARG A 45 6.28 -21.52 17.96
C ARG A 45 6.77 -20.07 17.89
N GLY A 46 7.71 -19.71 18.75
CA GLY A 46 8.40 -18.43 18.69
C GLY A 46 9.27 -18.29 17.45
N ARG A 47 9.58 -17.05 17.04
CA ARG A 47 10.50 -16.68 15.95
C ARG A 47 10.05 -17.03 14.52
N SER A 48 8.75 -16.95 14.21
CA SER A 48 8.37 -16.84 12.80
C SER A 48 8.87 -15.51 12.25
N ARG A 49 9.90 -15.53 11.40
CA ARG A 49 10.36 -14.35 10.64
C ARG A 49 9.43 -14.02 9.46
N ARG A 50 8.38 -14.80 9.26
CA ARG A 50 7.43 -14.60 8.18
C ARG A 50 6.63 -13.33 8.43
N ARG A 51 6.49 -12.54 7.38
CA ARG A 51 5.69 -11.33 7.34
C ARG A 51 4.73 -11.41 6.16
N ILE A 52 3.56 -10.81 6.32
CA ILE A 52 2.68 -10.52 5.20
C ILE A 52 2.74 -9.02 5.00
N SER A 53 3.29 -8.55 3.88
CA SER A 53 3.19 -7.16 3.46
C SER A 53 2.00 -7.02 2.53
N ILE A 54 1.20 -5.97 2.68
CA ILE A 54 0.06 -5.67 1.82
C ILE A 54 0.25 -4.26 1.30
N ALA A 55 0.37 -4.11 -0.02
CA ALA A 55 0.28 -2.80 -0.67
C ALA A 55 -1.19 -2.57 -1.05
N ALA A 56 -1.75 -1.43 -0.69
CA ALA A 56 -3.16 -1.12 -0.90
C ALA A 56 -3.34 0.25 -1.55
N LEU A 57 -4.32 0.33 -2.44
CA LEU A 57 -4.77 1.53 -3.13
C LEU A 57 -6.20 1.85 -2.70
N THR A 58 -6.39 2.96 -2.00
CA THR A 58 -7.72 3.51 -1.71
C THR A 58 -8.10 4.49 -2.80
N CYS A 59 -9.16 4.18 -3.54
CA CYS A 59 -9.55 4.86 -4.77
C CYS A 59 -10.86 5.63 -4.54
N TYR A 60 -10.84 6.92 -4.80
CA TYR A 60 -11.96 7.84 -4.61
C TYR A 60 -12.24 8.65 -5.87
N LYS A 61 -13.50 8.75 -6.24
CA LYS A 61 -13.96 9.66 -7.30
C LYS A 61 -15.36 10.16 -6.95
N PRO A 62 -15.63 11.48 -6.99
CA PRO A 62 -16.96 12.01 -6.71
C PRO A 62 -18.01 11.36 -7.61
N GLY A 63 -19.14 10.94 -7.04
CA GLY A 63 -20.21 10.24 -7.76
C GLY A 63 -19.97 8.75 -8.02
N HIS A 64 -18.83 8.21 -7.60
CA HIS A 64 -18.54 6.77 -7.67
C HIS A 64 -18.33 6.18 -6.28
N ARG A 65 -18.59 4.87 -6.14
CA ARG A 65 -18.28 4.12 -4.92
C ARG A 65 -16.77 4.08 -4.71
N SER A 66 -16.32 4.27 -3.47
CA SER A 66 -14.92 4.08 -3.10
C SER A 66 -14.50 2.62 -3.30
N MET A 67 -13.28 2.41 -3.77
CA MET A 67 -12.73 1.08 -4.05
C MET A 67 -11.39 0.89 -3.34
N LEU A 68 -11.15 -0.34 -2.88
CA LEU A 68 -9.89 -0.76 -2.27
C LEU A 68 -9.28 -1.86 -3.13
N ILE A 69 -8.14 -1.58 -3.75
CA ILE A 69 -7.39 -2.54 -4.55
C ILE A 69 -6.10 -2.85 -3.79
N TYR A 70 -5.90 -4.10 -3.38
CA TYR A 70 -4.74 -4.48 -2.58
C TYR A 70 -4.04 -5.71 -3.14
N ARG A 71 -2.74 -5.79 -2.91
CA ARG A 71 -1.92 -6.93 -3.29
C ARG A 71 -1.17 -7.46 -2.07
N PRO A 72 -1.56 -8.62 -1.52
CA PRO A 72 -0.82 -9.26 -0.46
C PRO A 72 0.44 -9.91 -1.01
N ARG A 73 1.54 -9.75 -0.29
CA ARG A 73 2.80 -10.43 -0.52
C ARG A 73 3.20 -11.16 0.75
N ARG A 74 3.38 -12.47 0.62
CA ARG A 74 3.88 -13.32 1.71
C ARG A 74 5.40 -13.37 1.61
N ASP A 75 6.06 -13.06 2.71
CA ASP A 75 7.49 -13.35 2.87
C ASP A 75 7.65 -14.88 2.96
N ASP A 76 8.52 -15.43 2.12
CA ASP A 76 8.85 -16.86 2.10
C ASP A 76 9.71 -17.27 3.31
N GLY A 77 10.20 -16.29 4.09
CA GLY A 77 11.03 -16.51 5.27
C GLY A 77 12.50 -16.72 4.92
N ASN A 78 12.90 -16.49 3.67
CA ASN A 78 14.29 -16.53 3.25
C ASN A 78 15.05 -15.33 3.85
N ARG A 79 16.24 -15.58 4.40
CA ARG A 79 17.08 -14.54 5.02
C ARG A 79 17.51 -13.48 4.00
N ASP A 80 17.75 -13.91 2.76
CA ASP A 80 18.25 -13.08 1.66
C ASP A 80 17.13 -12.65 0.68
N GLY A 81 15.89 -13.09 0.95
CA GLY A 81 14.72 -12.71 0.17
C GLY A 81 14.38 -11.22 0.32
N ARG A 82 13.90 -10.60 -0.76
CA ARG A 82 13.38 -9.22 -0.68
C ARG A 82 12.13 -9.20 0.20
N LYS A 83 12.21 -8.44 1.29
CA LYS A 83 11.12 -8.30 2.28
C LYS A 83 10.10 -7.23 1.90
N SER A 84 10.47 -6.28 1.04
CA SER A 84 9.60 -5.17 0.57
C SER A 84 9.16 -5.35 -0.88
N PHE A 85 8.11 -4.64 -1.27
CA PHE A 85 7.68 -4.56 -2.67
C PHE A 85 8.78 -4.02 -3.57
N SER A 86 8.84 -4.54 -4.79
CA SER A 86 9.71 -4.05 -5.85
C SER A 86 8.95 -3.09 -6.77
N TRP A 87 9.65 -2.29 -7.55
CA TRP A 87 9.01 -1.40 -8.53
C TRP A 87 8.12 -2.15 -9.54
N ARG A 88 8.42 -3.43 -9.83
CA ARG A 88 7.58 -4.28 -10.69
C ARG A 88 6.25 -4.63 -10.03
N ASP A 89 6.26 -4.86 -8.72
CA ASP A 89 5.03 -5.12 -7.99
C ASP A 89 4.12 -3.88 -7.98
N TYR A 90 4.69 -2.68 -7.79
CA TYR A 90 3.96 -1.41 -7.89
C TYR A 90 3.45 -1.15 -9.32
N ARG A 91 4.28 -1.42 -10.33
CA ARG A 91 3.89 -1.34 -11.73
C ARG A 91 2.66 -2.18 -12.02
N ASP A 92 2.68 -3.44 -11.59
CA ASP A 92 1.60 -4.39 -11.84
C ASP A 92 0.34 -3.99 -11.06
N LEU A 93 0.49 -3.53 -9.80
CA LEU A 93 -0.61 -3.01 -8.98
C LEU A 93 -1.30 -1.81 -9.64
N LEU A 94 -0.52 -0.81 -10.11
CA LEU A 94 -1.05 0.37 -10.80
C LEU A 94 -1.69 0.01 -12.16
N THR A 95 -1.13 -0.95 -12.87
CA THR A 95 -1.70 -1.44 -14.14
C THR A 95 -3.06 -2.09 -13.91
N THR A 96 -3.16 -2.97 -12.90
CA THR A 96 -4.44 -3.58 -12.50
C THR A 96 -5.44 -2.53 -12.02
N ALA A 97 -4.99 -1.53 -11.25
CA ALA A 97 -5.85 -0.45 -10.80
C ALA A 97 -6.42 0.35 -11.99
N HIS A 98 -5.59 0.70 -12.98
CA HIS A 98 -6.07 1.38 -14.17
C HIS A 98 -7.12 0.57 -14.94
N GLN A 99 -6.90 -0.74 -15.10
CA GLN A 99 -7.87 -1.63 -15.75
C GLN A 99 -9.20 -1.73 -15.00
N GLN A 100 -9.19 -1.68 -13.67
CA GLN A 100 -10.42 -1.75 -12.86
C GLN A 100 -11.14 -0.40 -12.75
N LEU A 101 -10.40 0.70 -12.72
CA LEU A 101 -10.93 2.05 -12.54
C LEU A 101 -11.39 2.70 -13.86
N ASP A 102 -10.91 2.17 -14.99
CA ASP A 102 -11.23 2.60 -16.36
C ASP A 102 -11.18 4.14 -16.52
N GLY A 103 -10.04 4.72 -16.15
CA GLY A 103 -9.88 6.17 -16.19
C GLY A 103 -8.53 6.70 -15.71
N PRO A 104 -8.33 8.02 -15.81
CA PRO A 104 -7.12 8.67 -15.35
C PRO A 104 -7.00 8.61 -13.82
N ILE A 105 -5.78 8.43 -13.34
CA ILE A 105 -5.45 8.24 -11.93
C ILE A 105 -4.51 9.36 -11.48
N VAL A 106 -4.88 10.00 -10.39
CA VAL A 106 -4.02 10.87 -9.59
C VAL A 106 -3.60 10.08 -8.36
N LEU A 107 -2.37 9.58 -8.38
CA LEU A 107 -1.78 8.80 -7.30
C LEU A 107 -1.08 9.71 -6.29
N ILE A 108 -1.38 9.51 -5.02
CA ILE A 108 -0.72 10.15 -3.88
C ILE A 108 0.13 9.09 -3.20
N TRP A 109 1.45 9.31 -3.20
CA TRP A 109 2.44 8.41 -2.62
C TRP A 109 3.11 9.00 -1.38
N ASP A 110 3.48 8.12 -0.44
CA ASP A 110 4.40 8.47 0.62
C ASP A 110 5.83 8.67 0.06
N ASN A 111 6.73 9.24 0.87
CA ASN A 111 8.06 9.63 0.41
C ASN A 111 9.10 8.48 0.53
N LEU A 112 8.68 7.20 0.63
CA LEU A 112 9.59 6.08 0.81
C LEU A 112 10.51 5.91 -0.43
N ASN A 113 11.78 5.60 -0.19
CA ASN A 113 12.81 5.54 -1.25
C ASN A 113 12.50 4.53 -2.38
N VAL A 114 11.68 3.51 -2.11
CA VAL A 114 11.27 2.52 -3.13
C VAL A 114 10.37 3.16 -4.20
N HIS A 115 9.59 4.19 -3.85
CA HIS A 115 8.75 4.95 -4.80
C HIS A 115 9.55 5.93 -5.69
N LYS A 116 10.85 6.09 -5.43
CA LYS A 116 11.76 6.95 -6.21
C LYS A 116 12.62 6.18 -7.22
N ALA A 117 12.42 4.88 -7.37
CA ALA A 117 13.15 4.08 -8.35
C ALA A 117 13.08 4.72 -9.75
N ALA A 118 14.25 4.93 -10.38
CA ALA A 118 14.34 5.60 -11.67
C ALA A 118 13.52 4.88 -12.75
N ASP A 119 13.47 3.55 -12.71
CA ASP A 119 12.67 2.72 -13.63
C ASP A 119 11.18 2.97 -13.46
N LEU A 120 10.70 3.13 -12.22
CA LEU A 120 9.30 3.44 -11.95
C LEU A 120 8.95 4.83 -12.48
N ARG A 121 9.81 5.83 -12.25
CA ARG A 121 9.59 7.19 -12.78
C ARG A 121 9.58 7.22 -14.31
N LYS A 122 10.50 6.51 -14.97
CA LYS A 122 10.52 6.38 -16.44
C LYS A 122 9.24 5.72 -16.94
N TRP A 123 8.79 4.66 -16.27
CA TRP A 123 7.56 3.96 -16.63
C TRP A 123 6.31 4.85 -16.47
N VAL A 124 6.23 5.61 -15.38
CA VAL A 124 5.14 6.57 -15.13
C VAL A 124 5.15 7.69 -16.17
N ALA A 125 6.32 8.25 -16.48
CA ALA A 125 6.45 9.37 -17.43
C ALA A 125 5.97 9.03 -18.85
N ALA A 126 5.96 7.75 -19.22
CA ALA A 126 5.45 7.27 -20.49
C ALA A 126 3.90 7.13 -20.53
N ARG A 127 3.19 7.50 -19.46
CA ARG A 127 1.73 7.33 -19.32
C ARG A 127 1.07 8.67 -19.01
N ASP A 128 0.19 9.07 -19.91
CA ASP A 128 -0.65 10.26 -19.84
C ASP A 128 -1.81 10.12 -18.84
N TRP A 129 -2.28 8.89 -18.59
CA TRP A 129 -3.36 8.60 -17.64
C TRP A 129 -2.92 8.63 -16.16
N LEU A 130 -1.62 8.68 -15.85
CA LEU A 130 -1.10 8.59 -14.49
C LEU A 130 -0.39 9.89 -14.07
N THR A 131 -0.89 10.54 -13.01
CA THR A 131 -0.24 11.69 -12.38
C THR A 131 0.15 11.34 -10.95
N ILE A 132 1.40 11.63 -10.55
CA ILE A 132 1.91 11.27 -9.23
C ILE A 132 2.21 12.53 -8.41
N TYR A 133 1.70 12.55 -7.18
CA TYR A 133 2.07 13.52 -6.15
C TYR A 133 2.70 12.80 -4.96
N TYR A 134 3.78 13.36 -4.44
CA TYR A 134 4.43 12.86 -3.24
C TYR A 134 4.00 13.68 -2.03
N LEU A 135 3.63 13.02 -0.95
CA LEU A 135 3.42 13.66 0.34
C LEU A 135 4.75 14.14 0.93
N PRO A 136 4.74 15.22 1.73
CA PRO A 136 5.91 15.62 2.48
C PRO A 136 6.34 14.48 3.43
N PRO A 137 7.65 14.36 3.72
CA PRO A 137 8.15 13.35 4.65
C PRO A 137 7.46 13.48 6.03
N TYR A 138 7.16 12.35 6.68
CA TYR A 138 6.51 12.25 7.99
C TYR A 138 5.03 12.69 8.07
N ALA A 139 4.30 12.79 6.95
CA ALA A 139 2.87 13.09 6.94
C ALA A 139 1.98 11.83 6.88
N GLN A 140 2.07 10.96 7.88
CA GLN A 140 1.26 9.72 7.97
C GLN A 140 -0.19 9.94 8.44
N CYS A 141 -0.58 11.16 8.84
CA CYS A 141 -1.88 11.45 9.45
C CYS A 141 -2.95 11.93 8.46
N CYS A 142 -2.78 11.74 7.15
CA CYS A 142 -3.73 12.20 6.12
C CYS A 142 -4.80 11.16 5.79
#